data_AF-A0A519ZUT3-F1
#
_entry.id   AF-A0A519ZUT3-F1
#
_cell.length_a   1.000
_cell.length_b   1.000
_cell.length_c   1.000
_cell.angle_alpha   90.00
_cell.angle_beta   90.00
_cell.angle_gamma   90.00
#
_symmetry.space_group_name_H-M   'P 1'
#
loop_
_entity.id
_entity.type
_entity.pdbx_description
1 polymer ?
#
loop_
_entity_poly.entity_id
_entity_poly.type
_entity_poly.pdbx_seq_one_letter_code
_entity_poly.pdbx_strand_id
1 'polypeptide(L)'
;NFLASGLPWLRRKIPLGMKPFTGSTWFILDMYFLDYILNFVKNHPEYLEFHKNTFVADELFVHMLIGNATDKKLLNSVENVEKHFIIWESNQVAHPKAITKSDFEAILKTDALFARKFDEKLDDEILNLIDERILQK
;
A
#
# COMPACT_ATOMS: atom_id res chain seq x y z
N ASN A 1 -6.86 17.06 -14.11
CA ASN A 1 -7.27 18.43 -13.72
C ASN A 1 -8.33 18.92 -14.71
N PHE A 2 -9.00 20.04 -14.40
CA PHE A 2 -10.12 20.61 -15.19
C PHE A 2 -9.79 20.87 -16.67
N LEU A 3 -8.54 21.21 -16.98
CA LEU A 3 -8.08 21.43 -18.37
C LEU A 3 -7.96 20.12 -19.14
N ALA A 4 -7.47 19.05 -18.51
CA ALA A 4 -7.36 17.72 -19.12
C ALA A 4 -8.72 17.02 -19.32
N SER A 5 -9.77 17.43 -18.61
CA SER A 5 -11.14 16.99 -18.88
C SER A 5 -11.71 17.61 -20.16
N GLY A 6 -11.37 18.87 -20.46
CA GLY A 6 -11.85 19.57 -21.67
C GLY A 6 -10.98 19.39 -22.91
N LEU A 7 -9.67 19.13 -22.73
CA LEU A 7 -8.70 19.03 -23.82
C LEU A 7 -7.93 17.69 -23.70
N PRO A 8 -8.39 16.61 -24.35
CA PRO A 8 -7.84 15.26 -24.17
C PRO A 8 -6.35 15.11 -24.50
N TRP A 9 -5.79 15.95 -25.37
CA TRP A 9 -4.36 15.93 -25.72
C TRP A 9 -3.45 16.46 -24.60
N LEU A 10 -4.00 17.20 -23.63
CA LEU A 10 -3.29 17.62 -22.42
C LEU A 10 -3.30 16.53 -21.33
N ARG A 11 -4.00 15.40 -21.53
CA ARG A 11 -3.98 14.30 -20.59
C ARG A 11 -2.60 13.67 -20.56
N ARG A 12 -2.02 13.60 -19.36
CA ARG A 12 -0.78 12.87 -19.12
C ARG A 12 -0.97 11.41 -19.52
N LYS A 13 -0.09 10.89 -20.38
CA LYS A 13 -0.09 9.50 -20.82
C LYS A 13 0.56 8.62 -19.75
N ILE A 14 0.00 7.44 -19.51
CA ILE A 14 0.63 6.42 -18.67
C ILE A 14 1.87 5.89 -19.42
N PRO A 15 3.04 5.79 -18.76
CA PRO A 15 4.27 5.37 -19.42
C PRO A 15 4.14 3.93 -19.93
N LEU A 16 4.91 3.61 -20.98
CA LEU A 16 5.07 2.24 -21.51
C LEU A 16 3.78 1.55 -21.97
N GLY A 17 2.67 2.28 -22.14
CA GLY A 17 1.37 1.68 -22.47
C GLY A 17 0.79 0.81 -21.35
N MET A 18 1.29 0.96 -20.12
CA MET A 18 0.85 0.17 -18.97
C MET A 18 -0.59 0.51 -18.57
N LYS A 19 -1.23 -0.43 -17.87
CA LYS A 19 -2.53 -0.21 -17.22
C LYS A 19 -2.32 0.22 -15.77
N PRO A 20 -3.13 1.15 -15.25
CA PRO A 20 -3.04 1.54 -13.84
C PRO A 20 -3.56 0.40 -12.94
N PHE A 21 -2.85 0.15 -11.84
CA PHE A 21 -3.28 -0.74 -10.76
C PHE A 21 -2.97 -0.07 -9.44
N THR A 22 -3.90 -0.13 -8.49
CA THR A 22 -3.79 0.51 -7.17
C THR A 22 -3.93 -0.52 -6.06
N GLY A 23 -3.38 -0.23 -4.89
CA GLY A 23 -3.52 -1.04 -3.69
C GLY A 23 -3.02 -0.32 -2.45
N SER A 24 -2.83 -1.06 -1.35
CA SER A 24 -2.33 -0.49 -0.10
C SER A 24 -0.91 0.05 -0.25
N THR A 25 -0.61 1.19 0.39
CA THR A 25 0.78 1.67 0.59
C THR A 25 1.62 0.66 1.38
N TRP A 26 0.98 -0.18 2.20
CA TRP A 26 1.65 -1.11 3.08
C TRP A 26 1.71 -2.48 2.42
N PHE A 27 2.92 -2.93 2.12
CA PHE A 27 3.17 -4.20 1.48
C PHE A 27 4.48 -4.80 2.00
N ILE A 28 4.67 -6.09 1.74
CA ILE A 28 5.89 -6.82 2.08
C ILE A 28 6.50 -7.28 0.75
N LEU A 29 7.80 -6.98 0.55
CA LEU A 29 8.54 -7.36 -0.65
C LEU A 29 9.61 -8.38 -0.28
N ASP A 30 9.73 -9.41 -1.11
CA ASP A 30 10.94 -10.23 -1.12
C ASP A 30 12.08 -9.50 -1.86
N MET A 31 13.31 -9.97 -1.66
CA MET A 31 14.49 -9.37 -2.29
C MET A 31 14.45 -9.46 -3.83
N TYR A 32 13.83 -10.50 -4.37
CA TYR A 32 13.75 -10.68 -5.83
C TYR A 32 12.91 -9.57 -6.45
N PHE A 33 11.77 -9.25 -5.84
CA PHE A 33 10.89 -8.20 -6.34
C PHE A 33 11.50 -6.81 -6.09
N LEU A 34 12.20 -6.59 -4.98
CA LEU A 34 12.96 -5.34 -4.79
C LEU A 34 13.98 -5.12 -5.91
N ASP A 35 14.79 -6.14 -6.24
CA ASP A 35 15.76 -6.07 -7.33
C ASP A 35 15.08 -5.85 -8.68
N TYR A 36 13.92 -6.48 -8.91
CA TYR A 36 13.11 -6.26 -10.10
C TYR A 36 12.67 -4.80 -10.23
N ILE A 37 12.17 -4.18 -9.15
CA ILE A 37 11.76 -2.78 -9.14
C ILE A 37 12.95 -1.86 -9.47
N LEU A 38 14.09 -2.07 -8.80
CA LEU A 38 15.29 -1.25 -8.99
C LEU A 38 15.84 -1.35 -10.43
N ASN A 39 15.85 -2.55 -10.99
CA ASN A 39 16.26 -2.76 -12.39
C ASN A 39 15.27 -2.15 -13.37
N PHE A 40 13.96 -2.27 -13.10
CA PHE A 40 12.93 -1.70 -13.95
C PHE A 40 13.05 -0.17 -14.04
N VAL A 41 13.17 0.53 -12.91
CA VAL A 41 13.27 2.00 -12.90
C VAL A 41 14.58 2.49 -13.53
N LYS A 42 15.66 1.69 -13.44
CA LYS A 42 16.93 2.00 -14.10
C LYS A 42 16.82 1.92 -15.62
N ASN A 43 16.07 0.94 -16.14
CA ASN A 43 15.89 0.74 -17.57
C ASN A 43 14.75 1.58 -18.17
N HIS A 44 13.80 2.01 -17.34
CA HIS A 44 12.64 2.81 -17.71
C HIS A 44 12.51 4.07 -16.83
N PRO A 45 13.43 5.04 -16.96
CA PRO A 45 13.41 6.25 -16.14
C PRO A 45 12.12 7.06 -16.30
N GLU A 46 11.41 6.96 -17.43
CA GLU A 46 10.10 7.57 -17.65
C GLU A 46 9.03 7.06 -16.68
N TYR A 47 9.17 5.84 -16.16
CA TYR A 47 8.27 5.29 -15.14
C TYR A 47 8.40 6.03 -13.82
N LEU A 48 9.65 6.26 -13.38
CA LEU A 48 9.93 7.01 -12.16
C LEU A 48 9.54 8.48 -12.33
N GLU A 49 9.85 9.09 -13.48
CA GLU A 49 9.52 10.49 -13.75
C GLU A 49 8.00 10.74 -13.77
N PHE A 50 7.22 9.79 -14.30
CA PHE A 50 5.77 9.82 -14.17
C PHE A 50 5.35 9.82 -12.70
N HIS A 51 5.86 8.90 -11.87
CA HIS A 51 5.40 8.79 -10.49
C HIS A 51 5.82 9.94 -9.56
N LYS A 52 6.89 10.68 -9.87
CA LYS A 52 7.25 11.92 -9.13
C LYS A 52 6.13 12.96 -9.10
N ASN A 53 5.28 12.95 -10.14
CA ASN A 53 4.18 13.90 -10.30
C ASN A 53 2.81 13.20 -10.18
N THR A 54 2.76 12.02 -9.53
CA THR A 54 1.52 11.28 -9.30
C THR A 54 1.00 11.52 -7.88
N PHE A 55 -0.29 11.83 -7.77
CA PHE A 55 -0.97 11.85 -6.48
C PHE A 55 -1.08 10.44 -5.90
N VAL A 56 -0.71 10.27 -4.63
CA VAL A 56 -0.68 8.97 -3.92
C VAL A 56 0.11 7.92 -4.72
N ALA A 57 1.33 8.29 -5.11
CA ALA A 57 2.19 7.44 -5.92
C ALA A 57 2.53 6.11 -5.22
N ASP A 58 2.57 6.10 -3.91
CA ASP A 58 2.79 4.93 -3.06
C ASP A 58 1.71 3.84 -3.22
N GLU A 59 0.45 4.23 -3.44
CA GLU A 59 -0.65 3.29 -3.72
C GLU A 59 -0.74 2.86 -5.19
N LEU A 60 0.06 3.45 -6.09
CA LEU A 60 0.03 3.15 -7.53
C LEU A 60 1.32 2.49 -8.03
N PHE A 61 2.48 2.94 -7.56
CA PHE A 61 3.79 2.65 -8.15
C PHE A 61 4.11 1.16 -8.19
N VAL A 62 4.03 0.49 -7.04
CA VAL A 62 4.39 -0.93 -6.94
C VAL A 62 3.29 -1.79 -7.57
N HIS A 63 2.03 -1.46 -7.31
CA HIS A 63 0.87 -2.19 -7.83
C HIS A 63 0.80 -2.15 -9.36
N MET A 64 1.11 -1.01 -9.98
CA MET A 64 1.20 -0.87 -11.42
C MET A 64 2.37 -1.68 -12.01
N LEU A 65 3.48 -1.87 -11.30
CA LEU A 65 4.53 -2.81 -11.73
C LEU A 65 4.03 -4.26 -11.65
N ILE A 66 3.39 -4.67 -10.54
CA ILE A 66 2.86 -6.02 -10.36
C ILE A 66 1.85 -6.36 -11.45
N GLY A 67 0.83 -5.51 -11.63
CA GLY A 67 -0.29 -5.79 -12.54
C GLY A 67 0.08 -5.78 -14.02
N ASN A 68 1.26 -5.27 -14.38
CA ASN A 68 1.80 -5.32 -15.74
C ASN A 68 3.04 -6.23 -15.86
N ALA A 69 3.47 -6.91 -14.79
CA ALA A 69 4.61 -7.80 -14.83
C ALA A 69 4.30 -9.04 -15.68
N THR A 70 5.32 -9.53 -16.40
CA THR A 70 5.29 -10.80 -17.13
C THR A 70 6.24 -11.84 -16.54
N ASP A 71 7.02 -11.45 -15.54
CA ASP A 71 7.94 -12.31 -14.81
C ASP A 71 7.15 -13.33 -13.97
N LYS A 72 7.25 -14.61 -14.35
CA LYS A 72 6.51 -15.70 -13.69
C LYS A 72 6.93 -15.92 -12.25
N LYS A 73 8.20 -15.69 -11.92
CA LYS A 73 8.71 -15.91 -10.56
C LYS A 73 8.12 -14.86 -9.61
N LEU A 74 8.11 -13.60 -10.03
CA LEU A 74 7.45 -12.51 -9.32
C LEU A 74 5.95 -12.80 -9.18
N LEU A 75 5.25 -13.11 -10.28
CA LEU A 75 3.81 -13.34 -10.23
C LEU A 75 3.42 -14.52 -9.33
N ASN A 76 4.25 -15.56 -9.26
CA ASN A 76 4.01 -16.71 -8.38
C ASN A 76 4.25 -16.39 -6.90
N SER A 77 4.98 -15.32 -6.55
CA SER A 77 5.19 -14.90 -5.15
C SER A 77 4.22 -13.81 -4.68
N VAL A 78 3.38 -13.27 -5.57
CA VAL A 78 2.40 -12.23 -5.21
C VAL A 78 1.19 -12.85 -4.55
N GLU A 79 0.93 -12.42 -3.31
CA GLU A 79 -0.30 -12.69 -2.59
C GLU A 79 -1.14 -11.41 -2.45
N ASN A 80 -2.40 -11.44 -2.87
CA ASN A 80 -3.32 -10.32 -2.68
C ASN A 80 -3.98 -10.38 -1.29
N VAL A 81 -3.15 -10.22 -0.25
CA VAL A 81 -3.57 -10.27 1.15
C VAL A 81 -2.98 -9.09 1.90
N GLU A 82 -3.83 -8.37 2.63
CA GLU A 82 -3.37 -7.31 3.53
C GLU A 82 -2.80 -7.93 4.82
N LYS A 83 -1.55 -7.60 5.14
CA LYS A 83 -0.85 -8.07 6.35
C LYS A 83 -0.85 -7.02 7.47
N HIS A 84 -1.50 -5.88 7.26
CA HIS A 84 -1.76 -4.87 8.26
C HIS A 84 -3.23 -4.89 8.68
N PHE A 85 -3.49 -5.07 9.96
CA PHE A 85 -4.81 -4.86 10.53
C PHE A 85 -5.13 -3.37 10.52
N ILE A 86 -6.11 -2.98 9.70
CA ILE A 86 -6.53 -1.59 9.52
C ILE A 86 -8.05 -1.52 9.62
N ILE A 87 -8.56 -0.63 10.47
CA ILE A 87 -9.98 -0.39 10.61
C ILE A 87 -10.40 0.79 9.75
N TRP A 88 -11.21 0.52 8.73
CA TRP A 88 -11.89 1.52 7.91
C TRP A 88 -13.36 1.61 8.32
N GLU A 89 -13.79 2.76 8.83
CA GLU A 89 -15.18 2.96 9.26
C GLU A 89 -16.16 3.00 8.08
N SER A 90 -15.69 3.46 6.92
CA SER A 90 -16.44 3.46 5.67
C SER A 90 -15.49 3.58 4.48
N ASN A 91 -16.03 3.45 3.26
CA ASN A 91 -15.32 3.74 2.02
C ASN A 91 -15.26 5.23 1.66
N GLN A 92 -15.77 6.12 2.52
CA GLN A 92 -15.84 7.57 2.28
C GLN A 92 -14.79 8.36 3.07
N VAL A 93 -14.05 7.71 3.97
CA VAL A 93 -13.02 8.36 4.78
C VAL A 93 -11.64 8.18 4.15
N ALA A 94 -10.84 9.24 4.18
CA ALA A 94 -9.48 9.23 3.64
C ALA A 94 -8.45 8.57 4.59
N HIS A 95 -8.82 8.36 5.85
CA HIS A 95 -7.92 7.86 6.89
C HIS A 95 -8.60 6.77 7.71
N PRO A 96 -7.85 5.73 8.11
CA PRO A 96 -8.38 4.70 8.98
C PRO A 96 -8.59 5.23 10.41
N LYS A 97 -9.50 4.57 11.13
CA LYS A 97 -9.77 4.79 12.56
C LYS A 97 -8.49 4.55 13.37
N ALA A 98 -8.32 5.30 14.45
CA ALA A 98 -7.36 4.91 15.48
C ALA A 98 -7.89 3.67 16.22
N ILE A 99 -7.00 2.68 16.38
CA ILE A 99 -7.27 1.44 17.12
C ILE A 99 -7.22 1.75 18.61
N THR A 100 -8.21 1.26 19.34
CA THR A 100 -8.32 1.40 20.81
C THR A 100 -8.44 0.03 21.46
N LYS A 101 -8.40 -0.03 22.79
CA LYS A 101 -8.53 -1.28 23.55
C LYS A 101 -9.83 -2.05 23.27
N SER A 102 -10.89 -1.37 22.83
CA SER A 102 -12.14 -2.02 22.43
C SER A 102 -11.96 -2.90 21.19
N ASP A 103 -10.95 -2.63 20.36
CA ASP A 103 -10.65 -3.36 19.14
C ASP A 103 -9.67 -4.53 19.38
N PHE A 104 -9.17 -4.72 20.61
CA PHE A 104 -8.13 -5.70 20.92
C PHE A 104 -8.53 -7.15 20.58
N GLU A 105 -9.78 -7.53 20.82
CA GLU A 105 -10.29 -8.86 20.44
C GLU A 105 -10.26 -9.10 18.92
N ALA A 106 -10.33 -8.04 18.10
CA ALA A 106 -10.18 -8.17 16.65
C ALA A 106 -8.71 -8.38 16.26
N ILE A 107 -7.77 -7.74 16.97
CA ILE A 107 -6.33 -7.96 16.79
C ILE A 107 -5.95 -9.41 17.10
N LEU A 108 -6.52 -10.01 18.15
CA LEU A 108 -6.24 -11.40 18.50
C LEU A 108 -6.75 -12.44 17.47
N LYS A 109 -7.68 -12.04 16.61
CA LYS A 109 -8.35 -12.94 15.64
C LYS A 109 -7.84 -12.82 14.21
N THR A 110 -7.02 -11.81 13.93
CA THR A 110 -6.52 -11.56 12.58
C THR A 110 -5.18 -12.27 12.33
N ASP A 111 -4.96 -12.71 11.10
CA ASP A 111 -3.67 -13.22 10.63
C ASP A 111 -2.71 -12.10 10.17
N ALA A 112 -3.07 -10.84 10.44
CA ALA A 112 -2.21 -9.70 10.15
C ALA A 112 -0.95 -9.72 11.02
N LEU A 113 0.18 -9.34 10.44
CA LEU A 113 1.47 -9.29 11.11
C LEU A 113 1.71 -7.94 11.80
N PHE A 114 1.03 -6.89 11.32
CA PHE A 114 1.14 -5.52 11.79
C PHE A 114 -0.27 -4.94 11.99
N ALA A 115 -0.37 -3.79 12.68
CA ALA A 115 -1.63 -3.08 12.85
C ALA A 115 -1.41 -1.56 12.75
N ARG A 116 -2.40 -0.83 12.24
CA ARG A 116 -2.41 0.64 12.23
C ARG A 116 -3.83 1.23 12.16
N LYS A 117 -4.07 2.45 12.63
CA LYS A 117 -3.11 3.35 13.30
C LYS A 117 -3.35 3.36 14.81
N PHE A 118 -2.29 3.54 15.57
CA PHE A 118 -2.36 3.79 17.00
C PHE A 118 -2.21 5.29 17.27
N ASP A 119 -2.84 5.78 18.33
CA ASP A 119 -2.72 7.16 18.80
C ASP A 119 -2.65 7.14 20.32
N GLU A 120 -1.43 7.29 20.86
CA GLU A 120 -1.16 7.23 22.32
C GLU A 120 -1.92 8.30 23.11
N LYS A 121 -2.31 9.42 22.48
CA LYS A 121 -3.11 10.45 23.17
C LYS A 121 -4.57 10.05 23.30
N LEU A 122 -5.03 9.15 22.42
CA LEU A 122 -6.39 8.65 22.44
C LEU A 122 -6.51 7.43 23.36
N ASP A 123 -5.57 6.48 23.23
CA ASP A 123 -5.55 5.23 23.98
C ASP A 123 -4.13 4.64 23.92
N ASP A 124 -3.39 4.72 25.02
CA ASP A 124 -2.08 4.08 25.21
C ASP A 124 -2.21 2.66 25.80
N GLU A 125 -3.33 2.35 26.48
CA GLU A 125 -3.61 1.05 27.09
C GLU A 125 -3.63 -0.08 26.06
N ILE A 126 -4.09 0.19 24.83
CA ILE A 126 -3.99 -0.78 23.73
C ILE A 126 -2.54 -1.23 23.45
N LEU A 127 -1.56 -0.34 23.55
CA LEU A 127 -0.15 -0.70 23.32
C LEU A 127 0.36 -1.60 24.43
N ASN A 128 0.02 -1.29 25.69
CA ASN A 128 0.33 -2.15 26.83
C ASN A 128 -0.30 -3.54 26.68
N LEU A 129 -1.55 -3.63 26.22
CA LEU A 129 -2.20 -4.92 25.96
C LEU A 129 -1.49 -5.73 24.88
N ILE A 130 -1.02 -5.10 23.81
CA ILE A 130 -0.25 -5.77 22.76
C ILE A 130 1.08 -6.28 23.33
N ASP A 131 1.79 -5.45 24.09
CA ASP A 131 3.08 -5.81 24.70
C ASP A 131 2.91 -6.99 25.67
N GLU A 132 1.93 -6.94 26.58
CA GLU A 132 1.71 -7.97 27.59
C GLU A 132 1.18 -9.30 27.01
N ARG A 133 0.24 -9.24 26.07
CA ARG A 133 -0.55 -10.40 25.65
C ARG A 133 -0.09 -11.02 24.33
N ILE A 134 0.56 -10.25 23.46
CA ILE A 134 0.99 -10.69 22.13
C ILE A 134 2.51 -10.79 22.07
N LEU A 135 3.22 -9.71 22.44
CA LEU A 135 4.68 -9.65 22.31
C LEU A 135 5.43 -10.23 23.52
N GLN A 136 4.77 -10.33 24.67
CA GLN A 136 5.33 -10.78 25.95
C GLN A 136 6.58 -9.99 26.34
N LYS A 137 6.50 -8.65 26.27
CA LYS A 137 7.58 -7.71 26.57
C LYS A 137 7.25 -6.76 27.71
#